data_AF-A0A2T0T4T2-F1
#
_entry.id   AF-A0A2T0T4T2-F1
#
_cell.length_a   1.000
_cell.length_b   1.000
_cell.length_c   1.000
_cell.angle_alpha   90.00
_cell.angle_beta   90.00
_cell.angle_gamma   90.00
#
_symmetry.space_group_name_H-M   'P 1'
#
loop_
_entity.id
_entity.type
_entity.pdbx_description
1 polymer ?
#
loop_
_entity_poly.entity_id
_entity_poly.type
_entity_poly.pdbx_seq_one_letter_code
_entity_poly.pdbx_strand_id
1 'polypeptide(L)'
;MATVELTTKNFDEVVGGSDMVLVDFWASWCGPCRQFGPVYDKSSEKHGDIVFGKVDTEAQQELAATFQVRSIPTLMIVREGVVLYAQPGALPEAALEDLIDQARKVDMDEVRKEAEAQQAPAE
;
A
#
# COMPACT_ATOMS: atom_id res chain seq x y z
N MET A 1 14.08 -0.30 -12.34
CA MET A 1 13.85 0.63 -11.20
C MET A 1 12.35 0.81 -11.12
N ALA A 2 11.63 -0.05 -10.39
CA ALA A 2 10.17 -0.07 -10.45
C ALA A 2 9.50 0.18 -9.09
N THR A 3 10.23 0.04 -7.99
CA THR A 3 9.76 0.38 -6.64
C THR A 3 10.43 1.64 -6.10
N VAL A 4 9.70 2.39 -5.28
CA VAL A 4 10.11 3.65 -4.66
C VAL A 4 10.19 3.46 -3.16
N GLU A 5 11.27 3.90 -2.52
CA GLU A 5 11.35 3.93 -1.06
C GLU A 5 10.47 5.08 -0.54
N LEU A 6 9.49 4.73 0.30
CA LEU A 6 8.62 5.68 0.96
C LEU A 6 9.12 5.97 2.37
N THR A 7 9.22 7.25 2.66
CA THR A 7 9.67 7.83 3.93
C THR A 7 8.68 8.90 4.36
N THR A 8 8.73 9.31 5.63
CA THR A 8 7.89 10.41 6.12
C THR A 8 8.06 11.73 5.34
N LYS A 9 9.13 11.89 4.57
CA LYS A 9 9.42 13.12 3.79
C LYS A 9 8.77 13.16 2.41
N ASN A 10 8.59 12.00 1.78
CA ASN A 10 8.08 11.90 0.41
C ASN A 10 6.74 11.18 0.30
N PHE A 11 6.25 10.55 1.39
CA PHE A 11 5.02 9.78 1.37
C PHE A 11 3.83 10.61 0.87
N ASP A 12 3.60 11.79 1.45
CA ASP A 12 2.48 12.65 1.08
C ASP A 12 2.57 13.15 -0.37
N GLU A 13 3.78 13.44 -0.85
CA GLU A 13 4.00 13.86 -2.24
C GLU A 13 3.72 12.72 -3.22
N VAL A 14 4.22 11.52 -2.93
CA VAL A 14 4.05 10.35 -3.80
C VAL A 14 2.59 9.90 -3.83
N VAL A 15 1.93 9.85 -2.67
CA VAL A 15 0.53 9.46 -2.56
C VAL A 15 -0.40 10.53 -3.13
N GLY A 16 -0.11 11.81 -2.90
CA GLY A 16 -0.91 12.91 -3.44
C GLY A 16 -0.71 13.15 -4.94
N GLY A 17 0.43 12.75 -5.49
CA GLY A 17 0.76 12.91 -6.91
C GLY A 17 0.38 11.73 -7.80
N SER A 18 -0.12 10.63 -7.24
CA SER A 18 -0.40 9.39 -7.96
C SER A 18 -1.85 8.96 -7.78
N ASP A 19 -2.48 8.48 -8.85
CA ASP A 19 -3.85 7.99 -8.78
C ASP A 19 -3.96 6.73 -7.90
N MET A 20 -2.96 5.85 -7.95
CA MET A 20 -2.92 4.61 -7.19
C MET A 20 -1.50 4.30 -6.71
N VAL A 21 -1.37 4.02 -5.41
CA VAL A 21 -0.12 3.66 -4.74
C VAL A 21 -0.31 2.38 -3.97
N LEU A 22 0.53 1.39 -4.26
CA LEU A 22 0.68 0.19 -3.44
C LEU A 22 1.82 0.41 -2.47
N VAL A 23 1.67 0.03 -1.20
CA VAL A 23 2.71 0.18 -0.18
C VAL A 23 2.97 -1.15 0.50
N ASP A 24 4.20 -1.64 0.41
CA ASP A 24 4.69 -2.80 1.15
C ASP A 24 5.46 -2.34 2.40
N PHE A 25 4.91 -2.63 3.58
CA PHE A 25 5.58 -2.43 4.86
C PHE A 25 6.40 -3.67 5.21
N TRP A 26 7.72 -3.54 5.20
CA TRP A 26 8.64 -4.67 5.30
C TRP A 26 9.76 -4.42 6.32
N ALA A 27 10.56 -5.47 6.57
CA ALA A 27 11.83 -5.38 7.29
C ALA A 27 12.80 -6.47 6.79
N SER A 28 14.10 -6.22 6.94
CA SER A 28 15.15 -7.11 6.42
C SER A 28 15.20 -8.49 7.10
N TRP A 29 14.87 -8.56 8.38
CA TRP A 29 14.85 -9.78 9.19
C TRP A 29 13.58 -10.63 8.99
N CYS A 30 12.56 -10.07 8.35
CA CYS A 30 11.27 -10.72 8.13
C CYS A 30 11.37 -11.75 7.00
N GLY A 31 11.31 -13.04 7.35
CA GLY A 31 11.34 -14.16 6.40
C GLY A 31 10.27 -14.06 5.30
N PRO A 32 8.98 -13.87 5.64
CA PRO A 32 7.91 -13.72 4.65
C PRO A 32 8.09 -12.49 3.75
N CYS A 33 8.60 -11.37 4.28
CA CYS A 33 8.86 -10.16 3.52
C CYS A 33 9.92 -10.41 2.42
N ARG A 34 10.97 -11.19 2.72
CA ARG A 34 11.98 -11.57 1.72
C ARG A 34 11.43 -12.46 0.61
N GLN A 35 10.38 -13.24 0.89
CA GLN A 35 9.68 -14.04 -0.13
C GLN A 35 8.73 -13.17 -0.97
N PHE A 36 8.09 -12.18 -0.36
CA PHE A 36 7.17 -11.26 -1.02
C PHE A 36 7.89 -10.23 -1.92
N GLY A 37 9.06 -9.76 -1.51
CA GLY A 37 9.84 -8.73 -2.23
C GLY A 37 9.98 -8.99 -3.74
N PRO A 38 10.44 -10.18 -4.19
CA PRO A 38 10.53 -10.49 -5.61
C PRO A 38 9.19 -10.50 -6.35
N VAL A 39 8.11 -10.91 -5.69
CA VAL A 39 6.75 -10.89 -6.25
C VAL A 39 6.28 -9.46 -6.44
N TYR A 40 6.48 -8.62 -5.42
CA TYR A 40 6.13 -7.21 -5.43
C TYR A 40 6.91 -6.44 -6.49
N ASP A 41 8.23 -6.63 -6.55
CA ASP A 41 9.09 -5.99 -7.54
C ASP A 41 8.69 -6.42 -8.98
N LYS A 42 8.36 -7.70 -9.21
CA LYS A 42 7.88 -8.17 -10.52
C LYS A 42 6.53 -7.56 -10.92
N SER A 43 5.61 -7.38 -9.96
CA SER A 43 4.32 -6.73 -10.24
C SER A 43 4.51 -5.25 -10.58
N SER A 44 5.46 -4.58 -9.90
CA SER A 44 5.79 -3.18 -10.19
C SER A 44 6.30 -2.93 -11.61
N GLU A 45 6.95 -3.93 -12.23
CA GLU A 45 7.39 -3.84 -13.62
C GLU A 45 6.25 -3.99 -14.64
N LYS A 46 5.11 -4.55 -14.24
CA LYS A 46 3.94 -4.76 -15.12
C LYS A 46 2.98 -3.58 -15.12
N HIS A 47 2.87 -2.87 -14.00
CA HIS A 47 1.88 -1.82 -13.78
C HIS A 47 2.55 -0.44 -13.73
N GLY A 48 2.90 0.09 -14.90
CA GLY A 48 3.59 1.39 -15.02
C GLY A 48 2.72 2.60 -14.64
N ASP A 49 1.43 2.39 -14.39
CA ASP A 49 0.45 3.39 -13.97
C ASP A 49 0.18 3.37 -12.46
N ILE A 50 0.79 2.44 -11.72
CA ILE A 50 0.70 2.33 -10.26
C ILE A 50 2.09 2.63 -9.68
N VAL A 51 2.15 3.41 -8.60
CA VAL A 51 3.38 3.56 -7.83
C VAL A 51 3.51 2.45 -6.80
N PHE A 52 4.61 1.70 -6.85
CA PHE A 52 4.92 0.67 -5.88
C PHE A 52 5.91 1.21 -4.85
N GLY A 53 5.39 1.57 -3.69
CA GLY A 53 6.12 2.06 -2.54
C GLY A 53 6.57 0.97 -1.56
N LYS A 54 7.77 1.10 -1.01
CA LYS A 54 8.27 0.21 0.04
C LYS A 54 8.62 1.04 1.27
N VAL A 55 8.09 0.65 2.43
CA VAL A 55 8.37 1.27 3.71
C VAL A 55 9.13 0.29 4.57
N ASP A 56 10.39 0.60 4.88
CA ASP A 56 11.13 -0.13 5.91
C ASP A 56 10.61 0.30 7.29
N THR A 57 9.94 -0.63 7.97
CA THR A 57 9.36 -0.38 9.30
C THR A 57 10.40 -0.16 10.40
N GLU A 58 11.66 -0.58 10.20
CA GLU A 58 12.76 -0.30 11.13
C GLU A 58 13.26 1.14 10.97
N ALA A 59 13.32 1.64 9.74
CA ALA A 59 13.79 2.99 9.44
C ALA A 59 12.68 4.05 9.59
N GLN A 60 11.43 3.69 9.31
CA GLN A 60 10.27 4.59 9.25
C GLN A 60 9.22 4.23 10.31
N GLN A 61 9.64 4.14 11.58
CA GLN A 61 8.77 3.74 12.70
C GLN A 61 7.54 4.64 12.86
N GLU A 62 7.71 5.95 12.65
CA GLU A 62 6.62 6.93 12.72
C GLU A 62 5.58 6.67 11.62
N LEU A 63 6.02 6.41 10.39
CA LEU A 63 5.13 6.11 9.27
C LEU A 63 4.36 4.80 9.51
N ALA A 64 5.06 3.77 9.98
CA ALA A 64 4.44 2.50 10.36
C ALA A 64 3.41 2.67 11.49
N ALA A 65 3.69 3.54 12.47
CA ALA A 65 2.77 3.85 13.57
C ALA A 65 1.52 4.61 13.08
N THR A 66 1.67 5.58 12.17
CA THR A 66 0.57 6.33 11.55
C THR A 66 -0.41 5.40 10.84
N PHE A 67 0.10 4.41 10.10
CA PHE A 67 -0.73 3.40 9.44
C PHE A 67 -1.09 2.20 10.32
N GLN A 68 -0.80 2.28 11.63
CA GLN A 68 -1.10 1.24 12.61
C GLN A 68 -0.60 -0.15 12.19
N VAL A 69 0.56 -0.23 11.55
CA VAL A 69 1.16 -1.48 11.08
C VAL A 69 1.63 -2.29 12.29
N ARG A 70 0.93 -3.39 12.57
CA ARG A 70 1.19 -4.28 13.72
C ARG A 70 1.94 -5.56 13.36
N SER A 71 1.99 -5.88 12.08
CA SER A 71 2.58 -7.12 11.57
C SER A 71 3.16 -6.87 10.18
N ILE A 72 4.25 -7.54 9.86
CA ILE A 72 4.91 -7.43 8.56
C ILE A 72 5.02 -8.82 7.90
N PRO A 73 4.91 -8.90 6.56
CA PRO A 73 4.63 -7.78 5.66
C PRO A 73 3.17 -7.30 5.79
N THR A 74 2.95 -6.01 5.61
CA THR A 74 1.60 -5.44 5.45
C THR A 74 1.52 -4.77 4.09
N LEU A 75 0.49 -5.12 3.33
CA LEU A 75 0.21 -4.51 2.04
C LEU A 75 -0.92 -3.51 2.19
N MET A 76 -0.68 -2.30 1.69
CA MET A 76 -1.66 -1.23 1.66
C MET A 76 -1.87 -0.75 0.23
N ILE A 77 -3.11 -0.42 -0.12
CA ILE A 77 -3.48 0.18 -1.40
C ILE A 77 -4.14 1.51 -1.10
N VAL A 78 -3.57 2.57 -1.63
CA VAL A 78 -4.11 3.92 -1.59
C VAL A 78 -4.52 4.30 -3.01
N ARG A 79 -5.73 4.79 -3.17
CA ARG A 79 -6.23 5.30 -4.46
C ARG A 79 -6.91 6.64 -4.24
N GLU A 80 -6.49 7.66 -4.99
CA GLU A 80 -7.00 9.04 -4.87
C GLU A 80 -6.97 9.57 -3.41
N GLY A 81 -5.93 9.22 -2.65
CA GLY A 81 -5.77 9.59 -1.25
C GLY A 81 -6.62 8.78 -0.26
N VAL A 82 -7.39 7.78 -0.71
CA VAL A 82 -8.20 6.91 0.15
C VAL A 82 -7.55 5.53 0.28
N VAL A 83 -7.45 5.02 1.50
CA VAL A 83 -6.95 3.66 1.75
C VAL A 83 -8.05 2.65 1.41
N LEU A 84 -7.87 1.90 0.32
CA LEU A 84 -8.80 0.86 -0.13
C LEU A 84 -8.54 -0.50 0.52
N TYR A 85 -7.29 -0.75 0.88
CA TYR A 85 -6.85 -2.02 1.45
C TYR A 85 -5.68 -1.76 2.38
N ALA A 86 -5.65 -2.40 3.53
CA ALA A 86 -4.53 -2.38 4.47
C ALA A 86 -4.59 -3.65 5.31
N GLN A 87 -3.95 -4.72 4.86
CA GLN A 87 -3.98 -6.00 5.57
C GLN A 87 -2.59 -6.62 5.64
N PRO A 88 -2.30 -7.32 6.75
CA PRO A 88 -1.06 -8.06 6.89
C PRO A 88 -1.08 -9.36 6.09
N GLY A 89 0.07 -9.70 5.49
CA GLY A 89 0.27 -10.96 4.79
C GLY A 89 1.12 -10.80 3.54
N ALA A 90 1.92 -11.83 3.26
CA ALA A 90 2.58 -11.99 1.98
C ALA A 90 1.59 -12.62 0.99
N LEU A 91 1.38 -11.99 -0.16
CA LEU A 91 0.51 -12.53 -1.21
C LEU A 91 1.36 -13.20 -2.30
N PRO A 92 0.93 -14.37 -2.83
CA PRO A 92 1.50 -14.91 -4.06
C PRO A 92 1.17 -13.99 -5.25
N GLU A 93 1.96 -14.09 -6.32
CA GLU A 93 1.83 -13.21 -7.50
C GLU A 93 0.39 -13.14 -8.02
N ALA A 94 -0.27 -14.28 -8.24
CA ALA A 94 -1.65 -14.30 -8.73
C ALA A 94 -2.63 -13.52 -7.82
N ALA A 95 -2.50 -13.65 -6.50
CA ALA A 95 -3.37 -12.95 -5.55
C ALA A 95 -3.07 -11.45 -5.49
N LEU A 96 -1.81 -11.05 -5.67
CA LEU A 96 -1.44 -9.64 -5.76
C LEU A 96 -2.04 -8.99 -7.02
N GLU A 97 -1.96 -9.67 -8.16
CA GLU A 97 -2.55 -9.20 -9.41
C GLU A 97 -4.08 -9.12 -9.31
N ASP A 98 -4.73 -10.15 -8.75
CA ASP A 98 -6.18 -10.16 -8.53
C ASP A 98 -6.61 -9.01 -7.59
N LEU A 99 -5.80 -8.68 -6.58
CA LEU A 99 -6.08 -7.57 -5.67
C LEU A 99 -5.94 -6.22 -6.37
N ILE A 100 -4.91 -6.04 -7.21
CA ILE A 100 -4.75 -4.84 -8.04
C ILE A 100 -5.95 -4.67 -8.96
N ASP A 101 -6.37 -5.74 -9.64
CA ASP A 101 -7.53 -5.72 -10.52
C ASP A 101 -8.84 -5.39 -9.80
N GLN A 102 -9.00 -5.88 -8.57
CA GLN A 102 -10.14 -5.53 -7.73
C GLN A 102 -10.09 -4.06 -7.34
N ALA A 103 -8.96 -3.56 -6.85
CA ALA A 103 -8.79 -2.15 -6.46
C ALA A 103 -9.03 -1.17 -7.63
N ARG A 104 -8.70 -1.58 -8.86
CA ARG A 104 -9.03 -0.82 -10.09
C ARG A 104 -10.53 -0.77 -10.38
N LYS A 105 -11.25 -1.85 -10.08
CA LYS A 105 -12.70 -1.99 -10.31
C LYS A 105 -13.55 -1.38 -9.20
N VAL A 106 -12.95 -1.05 -8.05
CA VAL A 106 -13.63 -0.35 -6.96
C VAL A 106 -14.17 0.98 -7.48
N ASP A 107 -15.46 1.20 -7.23
CA ASP A 107 -16.13 2.46 -7.52
C ASP A 107 -15.75 3.48 -6.44
N MET A 108 -14.88 4.42 -6.82
CA MET A 108 -14.40 5.45 -5.89
C MET A 108 -15.49 6.44 -5.48
N ASP A 109 -16.58 6.58 -6.25
CA ASP A 109 -17.70 7.42 -5.87
C ASP A 109 -18.49 6.79 -4.70
N GLU A 110 -18.62 5.46 -4.67
CA GLU A 110 -19.16 4.76 -3.50
C GLU A 110 -18.19 4.80 -2.32
N VAL A 111 -16.91 4.49 -2.54
CA VAL A 111 -15.92 4.50 -1.45
C VAL A 111 -15.80 5.88 -0.81
N ARG A 112 -15.81 6.96 -1.59
CA ARG A 112 -15.76 8.32 -1.05
C ARG A 112 -16.99 8.61 -0.19
N LYS A 113 -18.19 8.25 -0.66
CA LYS A 113 -19.43 8.41 0.13
C LYS A 113 -19.38 7.62 1.44
N GLU A 114 -18.86 6.40 1.41
CA GLU A 114 -18.71 5.56 2.60
C GLU A 114 -17.62 6.09 3.53
N ALA A 115 -16.49 6.54 3.01
CA ALA A 115 -15.41 7.13 3.79
C ALA A 115 -15.86 8.43 4.47
N GLU A 116 -16.58 9.30 3.76
CA GLU A 116 -17.18 10.53 4.32
C GLU A 116 -18.25 10.18 5.37
N ALA A 117 -19.05 9.14 5.15
CA ALA A 117 -20.05 8.67 6.11
C ALA A 117 -19.43 8.02 7.37
N GLN A 118 -18.28 7.36 7.24
CA GLN A 118 -17.54 6.74 8.33
C GLN A 118 -16.60 7.72 9.05
N GLN A 119 -16.24 8.83 8.40
CA GLN A 119 -15.49 9.96 8.98
C GLN A 119 -16.38 11.02 9.63
N ALA A 120 -17.71 10.88 9.58
CA ALA A 120 -18.60 11.63 10.46
C ALA A 120 -18.31 11.18 11.91
N PRO A 121 -17.80 12.08 12.78
CA PRO A 121 -17.52 11.71 14.16
C PRO A 121 -18.82 11.21 14.80
N ALA A 122 -18.76 10.03 15.41
CA ALA A 122 -19.73 9.66 16.43
C ALA A 122 -19.64 10.74 17.52
N GLU A 123 -20.66 11.61 17.55
CA GLU A 123 -20.85 12.68 18.53
C GLU A 123 -20.96 12.13 19.96
#